data_AF-A0A0G1PBJ2-F1
#
_entry.id   AF-A0A0G1PBJ2-F1
#
_cell.length_a   1.000
_cell.length_b   1.000
_cell.length_c   1.000
_cell.angle_alpha   90.00
_cell.angle_beta   90.00
_cell.angle_gamma   90.00
#
_symmetry.space_group_name_H-M   'P 1'
#
loop_
_entity.id
_entity.type
_entity.pdbx_description
1 polymer ?
#
loop_
_entity_poly.entity_id
_entity_poly.type
_entity_poly.pdbx_seq_one_letter_code
_entity_poly.pdbx_strand_id
1 'polypeptide(L)' 'MHKCMKCDGPTKGYKCDVCGEESASHDPNHEHGSDHCMPRCQECKEAEADCRC' A
#
# COMPACT_ATOMS: atom_id res chain seq x y z
N MET A 1 -6.44 1.66 -13.22
CA MET A 1 -5.22 1.16 -12.57
C MET A 1 -4.79 2.17 -11.51
N HIS A 2 -4.58 1.75 -10.27
CA HIS A 2 -3.91 2.62 -9.29
C HIS A 2 -2.40 2.65 -9.58
N LYS A 3 -1.79 3.81 -9.36
CA LYS A 3 -0.36 4.05 -9.50
C LYS A 3 0.16 4.56 -8.17
N CYS A 4 1.41 4.23 -7.87
CA CYS A 4 2.08 4.71 -6.67
C CYS A 4 2.45 6.18 -6.88
N MET A 5 1.95 7.08 -6.03
CA MET A 5 2.21 8.53 -6.17
C MET A 5 3.69 8.91 -6.15
N LYS A 6 4.53 8.16 -5.43
CA LYS A 6 5.96 8.42 -5.32
C LYS A 6 6.76 7.96 -6.54
N CYS A 7 6.29 6.87 -7.12
CA CYS A 7 7.11 6.01 -7.95
C CYS A 7 6.56 6.00 -9.41
N ASP A 8 5.39 6.64 -9.65
CA ASP A 8 4.46 6.56 -10.80
C ASP A 8 4.19 5.15 -11.35
N GLY A 9 4.73 4.13 -10.69
CA GLY A 9 4.63 2.73 -11.08
C GLY A 9 3.29 2.12 -10.72
N PRO A 10 2.96 0.95 -11.30
CA PRO A 10 1.74 0.23 -10.98
C PRO A 10 1.71 -0.17 -9.50
N THR A 11 0.57 -0.02 -8.84
CA THR A 11 0.33 -0.61 -7.52
C THR A 11 -0.40 -1.94 -7.64
N LYS A 12 -0.03 -2.93 -6.84
CA LYS A 12 -0.68 -4.24 -6.83
C LYS A 12 -0.94 -4.70 -5.39
N GLY A 13 -2.23 -4.71 -5.04
CA GLY A 13 -2.70 -4.97 -3.68
C GLY A 13 -2.57 -3.74 -2.79
N TYR A 14 -2.71 -3.99 -1.50
CA TYR A 14 -2.63 -3.01 -0.43
C TYR A 14 -1.62 -3.50 0.61
N LYS A 15 -0.98 -2.58 1.30
CA LYS A 15 -0.05 -2.87 2.38
C LYS A 15 -0.29 -1.86 3.51
N CYS A 16 -0.34 -2.37 4.74
CA CYS A 16 -0.40 -1.51 5.90
C CYS A 16 0.95 -0.83 6.12
N ASP A 17 1.00 0.49 6.26
CA ASP A 17 2.27 1.18 6.56
C ASP A 17 2.77 0.94 7.98
N VAL A 18 1.86 0.64 8.92
CA VAL A 18 2.21 0.48 10.34
C VAL A 18 2.82 -0.89 10.63
N CYS A 19 2.14 -1.96 10.23
CA CYS A 19 2.60 -3.33 10.48
C CYS A 19 3.20 -4.02 9.26
N GLY A 20 3.06 -3.43 8.06
CA GLY A 20 3.56 -4.03 6.82
C GLY A 20 2.70 -5.16 6.26
N GLU A 21 1.52 -5.45 6.82
CA GLU A 21 0.64 -6.53 6.35
C GLU A 21 0.18 -6.29 4.91
N GLU A 22 0.30 -7.30 4.05
CA GLU A 22 -0.10 -7.23 2.64
C GLU A 22 -1.48 -7.86 2.44
N SER A 23 -2.36 -7.14 1.76
CA SER A 23 -3.70 -7.60 1.40
C SER A 23 -3.99 -7.44 -0.08
N ALA A 24 -4.78 -8.33 -0.66
CA ALA A 24 -5.18 -8.23 -2.06
C ALA A 24 -6.17 -7.07 -2.30
N SER A 25 -6.92 -6.70 -1.26
CA SER A 25 -7.97 -5.69 -1.27
C SER A 25 -7.80 -4.72 -0.10
N HIS A 26 -8.41 -3.54 -0.22
CA HIS A 26 -8.43 -2.56 0.86
C HIS A 26 -9.27 -3.11 2.01
N ASP A 27 -8.64 -3.40 3.14
CA ASP A 27 -9.33 -3.96 4.31
C ASP A 27 -9.58 -2.86 5.36
N PRO A 28 -10.82 -2.37 5.48
CA PRO A 28 -11.14 -1.33 6.45
C PRO A 28 -11.25 -1.85 7.88
N ASN A 29 -11.31 -3.17 8.08
CA ASN A 29 -11.40 -3.83 9.40
C ASN A 29 -10.03 -4.31 9.91
N HIS A 30 -8.95 -4.02 9.17
CA HIS A 30 -7.60 -4.28 9.60
C HIS A 30 -7.33 -3.59 10.95
N GLU A 31 -6.47 -4.18 11.79
CA GLU A 31 -6.23 -3.74 13.18
C GLU A 31 -5.86 -2.25 13.29
N HIS A 32 -5.11 -1.75 12.31
CA HIS A 32 -4.65 -0.36 12.27
C HIS A 32 -5.69 0.58 11.65
N GLY A 33 -6.82 0.06 11.16
CA GLY A 33 -7.85 0.81 10.49
C GLY A 33 -7.60 1.03 9.00
N SER A 34 -8.64 1.48 8.31
CA SER A 34 -8.65 1.70 6.87
C SER A 34 -7.67 2.76 6.39
N ASP A 35 -7.32 3.74 7.23
CA ASP A 35 -6.45 4.87 6.84
C ASP A 35 -5.02 4.41 6.54
N HIS A 36 -4.60 3.35 7.22
CA HIS A 36 -3.28 2.75 7.09
C HIS A 36 -3.20 1.70 5.97
N CYS A 37 -4.33 1.29 5.38
CA CYS A 37 -4.36 0.31 4.30
C CYS A 37 -4.06 0.99 2.96
N MET A 38 -2.80 1.16 2.60
CA MET A 38 -2.44 1.94 1.40
C MET A 38 -2.09 1.06 0.20
N PRO A 39 -2.22 1.56 -1.04
CA PRO A 39 -1.83 0.81 -2.23
C PRO A 39 -0.37 0.39 -2.15
N ARG A 40 -0.09 -0.88 -2.44
CA ARG A 40 1.28 -1.40 -2.42
C ARG A 40 1.95 -1.14 -3.76
N CYS A 41 3.05 -0.41 -3.76
CA CYS A 41 3.85 -0.16 -4.96
C CYS A 41 4.43 -1.49 -5.46
N GLN A 42 4.27 -1.83 -6.75
CA GLN A 42 4.79 -3.10 -7.26
C GLN A 42 6.33 -3.08 -7.41
N GLU A 43 6.91 -1.91 -7.68
CA GLU A 43 8.37 -1.72 -7.81
C GLU A 43 9.06 -1.74 -6.45
N CYS A 44 8.72 -0.77 -5.60
CA CYS A 44 9.32 -0.59 -4.29
C CYS A 44 8.81 -1.66 -3.27
N LYS A 45 7.73 -2.42 -3.58
CA LYS A 45 7.07 -3.43 -2.72
C LYS A 45 6.52 -2.95 -1.38
N GLU A 46 6.67 -1.67 -1.09
CA GLU A 46 6.19 -1.01 0.12
C GLU A 46 4.81 -0.35 -0.07
N ALA A 47 4.19 0.06 1.04
CA ALA A 47 3.00 0.88 1.03
C ALA A 47 3.31 2.22 0.36
N GLU A 48 2.34 2.80 -0.36
CA GLU A 48 2.51 4.08 -1.05
C GLU A 48 3.10 5.18 -0.16
N ALA A 49 2.72 5.27 1.12
CA ALA A 49 3.29 6.24 2.05
C ALA A 49 4.78 6.02 2.36
N ASP A 50 5.25 4.76 2.36
CA ASP A 50 6.65 4.42 2.64
C ASP A 50 7.47 4.18 1.36
N CYS A 51 6.88 4.33 0.16
CA CYS A 51 7.61 4.24 -1.11
C CYS A 51 8.69 5.34 -1.14
N ARG A 52 9.96 4.94 -1.02
CA ARG A 52 11.16 5.81 -1.05
C ARG A 52 11.93 5.73 -2.37
N CYS A 53 11.25 5.34 -3.44
CA CYS A 53 11.67 5.79 -4.75
C CYS A 53 11.61 7.35 -4.75
#